data_AF-A0A0C9W0Y7-F1
#
_entry.id   AF-A0A0C9W0Y7-F1
#
_cell.length_a   1.000
_cell.length_b   1.000
_cell.length_c   1.000
_cell.angle_alpha   90.00
_cell.angle_beta   90.00
_cell.angle_gamma   90.00
#
_symmetry.space_group_name_H-M   'P 1'
#
loop_
_entity.id
_entity.type
_entity.pdbx_description
1 polymer ?
#
loop_
_entity_poly.entity_id
_entity_poly.type
_entity_poly.pdbx_seq_one_letter_code
_entity_poly.pdbx_strand_id
1 'polypeptide(L)'
;MAKRKKGKIVVRPWCWYCEREFEDEKVLMQHQKAKHFKCHQCPRRLNTAGGLAVHIQQVHKLDPDQCVICLVSASHFHSFR
;
A
#
# COMPACT_ATOMS: atom_id res chain seq x y z
N MET A 1 43.88 12.93 8.60
CA MET A 1 42.99 11.79 8.98
C MET A 1 41.56 12.07 8.52
N ALA A 2 41.22 11.78 7.26
CA ALA A 2 39.86 12.01 6.73
C ALA A 2 38.94 10.86 7.14
N LYS A 3 38.14 11.06 8.20
CA LYS A 3 37.08 10.12 8.60
C LYS A 3 35.98 10.17 7.54
N ARG A 4 36.09 9.33 6.51
CA ARG A 4 35.02 9.06 5.54
C ARG A 4 33.85 8.40 6.30
N LYS A 5 32.92 9.22 6.79
CA LYS A 5 31.65 8.75 7.36
C LYS A 5 30.89 8.06 6.23
N LYS A 6 30.94 6.73 6.24
CA LYS A 6 30.17 5.84 5.38
C LYS A 6 28.70 6.22 5.55
N GLY A 7 28.18 6.98 4.58
CA GLY A 7 26.81 7.47 4.59
C GLY A 7 25.90 6.28 4.72
N LYS A 8 25.16 6.18 5.82
CA LYS A 8 24.09 5.22 5.95
C LYS A 8 23.11 5.59 4.85
N ILE A 9 22.95 4.73 3.84
CA ILE A 9 21.87 4.85 2.86
C ILE A 9 20.61 4.65 3.69
N VAL A 10 20.02 5.75 4.14
CA VAL A 10 18.74 5.72 4.83
C VAL A 10 17.74 5.41 3.73
N VAL A 11 17.39 4.12 3.60
CA VAL A 11 16.28 3.71 2.78
C VAL A 11 15.08 4.40 3.41
N ARG A 12 14.57 5.44 2.74
CA ARG A 12 13.35 6.15 3.13
C ARG A 12 12.19 5.46 2.42
N PRO A 13 11.51 4.50 3.07
CA PRO A 13 10.36 3.85 2.47
C PRO A 13 9.29 4.89 2.14
N TRP A 14 8.77 4.84 0.92
CA TRP A 14 7.77 5.77 0.44
C TRP A 14 6.47 5.07 0.03
N CYS A 15 5.36 5.79 0.12
CA CYS A 15 4.06 5.27 -0.26
C CYS A 15 3.73 5.65 -1.70
N TRP A 16 3.64 4.65 -2.58
CA TRP A 16 3.25 4.83 -3.98
C TRP A 16 1.83 5.38 -4.20
N TYR A 17 0.96 5.32 -3.19
CA TYR A 17 -0.43 5.78 -3.30
C TYR A 17 -0.64 7.21 -2.79
N CYS A 18 0.32 7.77 -2.04
CA CYS A 18 0.21 9.09 -1.42
C CYS A 18 1.49 9.94 -1.58
N GLU A 19 2.51 9.39 -2.24
CA GLU A 19 3.84 9.98 -2.47
C GLU A 19 4.49 10.50 -1.18
N ARG A 20 4.13 9.92 -0.03
CA ARG A 20 4.69 10.28 1.27
C ARG A 20 5.90 9.42 1.60
N GLU A 21 6.97 10.08 2.03
CA GLU A 21 8.14 9.44 2.62
C GLU A 21 7.89 9.12 4.09
N PHE A 22 8.39 7.97 4.52
CA PHE A 22 8.38 7.51 5.91
C PHE A 22 9.80 7.14 6.32
N GLU A 23 10.09 7.25 7.62
CA GLU A 23 11.40 6.87 8.17
C GLU A 23 11.52 5.35 8.32
N ASP A 24 10.38 4.66 8.49
CA ASP A 24 10.31 3.24 8.79
C ASP A 24 9.32 2.51 7.87
N GLU A 25 9.70 1.31 7.45
CA GLU A 25 8.83 0.45 6.64
C GLU A 25 7.59 0.04 7.44
N LYS A 26 7.73 -0.16 8.76
CA LYS A 26 6.60 -0.45 9.65
C LYS A 26 5.56 0.67 9.64
N VAL A 27 6.01 1.92 9.62
CA VAL A 27 5.12 3.09 9.57
C VAL A 27 4.48 3.19 8.19
N LEU A 28 5.23 2.95 7.11
CA LEU A 28 4.67 2.84 5.76
C LEU A 28 3.58 1.74 5.68
N MET A 29 3.85 0.54 6.19
CA MET A 29 2.90 -0.57 6.19
C MET A 29 1.64 -0.25 7.00
N GLN A 30 1.80 0.39 8.17
CA GLN A 30 0.66 0.84 8.97
C GLN A 30 -0.14 1.94 8.25
N HIS A 31 0.55 2.88 7.59
CA HIS A 31 -0.07 3.91 6.75
C HIS A 31 -0.89 3.27 5.63
N GLN A 32 -0.32 2.32 4.89
CA GLN A 32 -1.04 1.60 3.84
C GLN A 32 -2.27 0.88 4.37
N LYS A 33 -2.15 0.21 5.52
CA LYS A 33 -3.29 -0.46 6.16
C LYS A 33 -4.38 0.49 6.66
N ALA A 34 -4.00 1.65 7.18
CA ALA A 34 -4.94 2.59 7.77
C ALA A 34 -5.64 3.48 6.73
N LYS A 35 -4.88 3.96 5.73
CA LYS A 35 -5.32 4.91 4.71
C LYS A 35 -5.78 4.24 3.43
N HIS A 36 -5.03 3.24 2.96
CA HIS A 36 -5.30 2.61 1.67
C HIS A 36 -6.29 1.46 1.85
N PHE A 37 -6.04 0.47 2.70
CA PHE A 37 -6.92 -0.71 2.77
C PHE A 37 -8.27 -0.52 3.52
N LYS A 38 -9.05 0.51 3.14
CA LYS A 38 -10.39 0.81 3.64
C LYS A 38 -11.41 0.64 2.50
N CYS A 39 -12.54 -0.02 2.79
CA CYS A 39 -13.66 -0.06 1.86
C CYS A 39 -14.37 1.30 1.79
N HIS A 40 -14.77 1.72 0.58
CA HIS A 40 -15.54 2.95 0.39
C HIS A 40 -17.02 2.78 0.76
N GLN A 41 -17.56 1.57 0.66
CA GLN A 41 -18.97 1.29 0.86
C GLN A 41 -19.31 0.89 2.31
N CYS A 42 -18.31 0.51 3.11
CA CYS A 42 -18.51 0.14 4.51
C CYS A 42 -17.31 0.52 5.38
N PRO A 43 -17.47 0.59 6.72
CA PRO A 43 -16.37 0.92 7.63
C PRO A 43 -15.34 -0.22 7.82
N ARG A 44 -15.42 -1.29 7.01
CA ARG A 44 -14.54 -2.46 7.09
C ARG A 44 -13.16 -2.09 6.55
N ARG A 45 -12.12 -2.47 7.31
CA ARG A 45 -10.72 -2.32 6.93
C ARG A 45 -10.10 -3.69 6.73
N LEU A 46 -9.30 -3.82 5.68
CA LEU A 46 -8.63 -5.05 5.31
C LEU A 46 -7.12 -4.88 5.47
N ASN A 47 -6.40 -5.99 5.46
CA ASN A 47 -4.96 -6.06 5.68
C ASN A 47 -4.17 -6.05 4.37
N THR A 48 -4.84 -6.38 3.26
CA THR A 48 -4.25 -6.66 1.96
C THR A 48 -5.16 -6.15 0.84
N ALA A 49 -4.55 -5.72 -0.27
CA ALA A 49 -5.28 -5.27 -1.45
C ALA A 49 -6.19 -6.35 -2.05
N GLY A 50 -5.69 -7.58 -2.19
CA GLY A 50 -6.51 -8.70 -2.69
C GLY A 50 -7.71 -9.01 -1.79
N GLY A 51 -7.55 -8.89 -0.46
CA GLY A 51 -8.65 -9.04 0.48
C GLY A 51 -9.71 -7.95 0.33
N LEU A 52 -9.30 -6.72 -0.01
CA LEU A 52 -10.22 -5.63 -0.30
C LEU A 52 -10.97 -5.85 -1.62
N ALA A 53 -10.30 -6.34 -2.66
CA ALA A 53 -10.92 -6.68 -3.95
C ALA A 53 -12.01 -7.75 -3.78
N VAL A 54 -11.69 -8.86 -3.13
CA VAL A 54 -12.66 -9.94 -2.84
C VAL A 54 -13.79 -9.45 -1.94
N HIS A 55 -13.49 -8.62 -0.94
CA HIS A 55 -14.50 -8.04 -0.07
C HIS A 55 -15.52 -7.20 -0.84
N ILE A 56 -15.06 -6.32 -1.72
CA ILE A 56 -15.93 -5.45 -2.54
C ILE A 56 -16.79 -6.31 -3.49
N GLN A 57 -16.17 -7.31 -4.13
CA GLN A 57 -16.87 -8.21 -5.04
C GLN A 57 -17.90 -9.10 -4.35
N GLN A 58 -17.61 -9.62 -3.15
CA GLN A 58 -18.51 -10.54 -2.44
C GLN A 58 -19.57 -9.82 -1.60
N VAL A 59 -19.19 -8.78 -0.87
CA VAL A 59 -20.10 -8.07 0.05
C VAL A 59 -20.91 -7.01 -0.67
N HIS A 60 -20.27 -6.27 -1.57
CA HIS A 60 -20.92 -5.16 -2.26
C HIS A 60 -21.33 -5.51 -3.70
N LYS A 61 -20.86 -6.64 -4.25
CA LYS A 61 -21.09 -7.03 -5.65
C LYS A 61 -20.72 -5.92 -6.64
N LEU A 62 -19.73 -5.11 -6.25
CA LEU A 62 -19.19 -4.03 -7.07
C LEU A 62 -17.92 -4.50 -7.75
N ASP A 63 -17.62 -3.89 -8.88
CA ASP A 63 -16.42 -4.20 -9.63
C ASP A 63 -15.17 -3.66 -8.91
N PRO A 64 -14.08 -4.44 -8.78
CA PRO A 64 -12.82 -3.98 -8.19
C PRO A 64 -12.21 -2.77 -8.92
N ASP A 65 -12.63 -2.45 -10.15
CA ASP A 65 -12.20 -1.27 -10.90
C ASP A 65 -12.58 0.05 -10.22
N GLN A 66 -13.67 0.07 -9.43
CA GLN A 66 -14.00 1.26 -8.63
C GLN A 66 -13.06 1.45 -7.43
N CYS A 67 -12.22 0.45 -7.11
CA CYS A 67 -11.23 0.56 -6.07
C CYS A 67 -9.88 0.90 -6.70
N VAL A 68 -9.50 2.18 -6.63
CA VAL A 68 -8.19 2.71 -7.09
C VAL A 68 -6.98 1.94 -6.55
N ILE A 69 -7.15 1.21 -5.45
CA ILE A 69 -6.11 0.41 -4.80
C ILE A 69 -5.97 -0.96 -5.45
N CYS A 70 -7.08 -1.54 -5.90
CA CYS A 70 -7.09 -2.81 -6.64
C CYS A 70 -6.46 -2.62 -8.02
N LEU A 71 -6.74 -1.49 -8.68
CA LEU A 71 -6.12 -1.07 -9.94
C LEU A 71 -4.59 -0.95 -9.83
N VAL A 72 -4.07 -0.28 -8.79
CA VAL A 72 -2.62 -0.12 -8.59
C VAL A 72 -1.93 -1.44 -8.22
N SER A 73 -2.62 -2.32 -7.50
CA SER A 73 -2.07 -3.63 -7.10
C SER A 73 -1.95 -4.61 -8.27
N ALA A 74 -2.87 -4.55 -9.24
CA ALA A 74 -2.82 -5.37 -10.45
C ALA A 74 -1.58 -5.06 -11.30
N SER A 75 -1.16 -3.79 -11.36
CA SER A 75 0.02 -3.34 -12.11
C SER A 75 1.35 -3.74 -11.47
N HIS A 76 1.42 -3.86 -10.14
CA HIS A 76 2.65 -4.24 -9.44
C HIS A 76 2.83 -5.77 -9.33
N PHE A 77 1.74 -6.54 -9.31
CA PHE A 77 1.83 -8.00 -9.19
C PHE A 77 2.42 -8.68 -10.45
N HIS A 78 2.44 -8.00 -11.60
CA HIS A 78 3.04 -8.50 -12.85
C HIS A 78 4.58 -8.36 -12.92
N SER A 79 5.27 -8.01 -11.82
CA SER A 79 6.75 -8.06 -11.75
C SER A 79 7.31 -9.20 -10.88
N PHE A 80 6.47 -10.15 -10.45
CA PHE A 80 6.89 -11.34 -9.69
C PHE A 80 6.47 -12.67 -10.36
N ARG A 81 6.51 -12.72 -11.69
CA ARG A 81 6.62 -13.96 -12.47
C ARG A 81 7.95 -13.95 -13.20
#